data_AF-A0A6P0T6T6-F1
#
_entry.id   AF-A0A6P0T6T6-F1
#
_cell.length_a   1.000
_cell.length_b   1.000
_cell.length_c   1.000
_cell.angle_alpha   90.00
_cell.angle_beta   90.00
_cell.angle_gamma   90.00
#
_symmetry.space_group_name_H-M   'P 1'
#
loop_
_entity.id
_entity.type
_entity.pdbx_description
1 polymer ?
#
loop_
_entity_poly.entity_id
_entity_poly.type
_entity_poly.pdbx_seq_one_letter_code
_entity_poly.pdbx_strand_id
1 'polypeptide(L)' 'MSLSTFDLKAITGYVPWLEEQIRQLSVEALSAHALTCNACGEVTGTYIIEYQGETFRLGGEETYAFLSFLVRQ' A
#
# COMPACT_ATOMS: atom_id res chain seq x y z
N MET A 1 19.38 -12.32 23.47
CA MET A 1 18.33 -11.26 23.41
C MET A 1 17.29 -11.71 22.43
N SER A 2 16.08 -12.04 22.90
CA SER A 2 14.92 -12.26 22.02
C SER A 2 14.41 -10.88 21.61
N LEU A 3 14.53 -10.54 20.33
CA LEU A 3 13.83 -9.38 19.78
C LEU A 3 12.36 -9.78 19.68
N SER A 4 11.52 -9.25 20.56
CA SER A 4 10.07 -9.32 20.40
C SER A 4 9.73 -8.62 19.08
N THR A 5 9.15 -9.35 18.13
CA THR A 5 8.68 -8.78 16.87
C THR A 5 7.64 -7.72 17.18
N PHE A 6 7.89 -6.48 16.76
CA PHE A 6 6.93 -5.40 16.93
C PHE A 6 5.87 -5.52 15.83
N ASP A 7 4.65 -5.89 16.21
CA ASP A 7 3.52 -6.00 15.29
C ASP A 7 2.73 -4.70 15.25
N LEU A 8 2.88 -3.94 14.18
CA LEU A 8 2.14 -2.69 13.95
C LEU A 8 0.62 -2.91 13.91
N LYS A 9 0.16 -4.10 13.51
CA LYS A 9 -1.27 -4.43 13.42
C LYS A 9 -1.92 -4.59 14.79
N ALA A 10 -1.12 -4.77 15.84
CA ALA A 10 -1.60 -4.76 17.22
C ALA A 10 -1.93 -3.35 17.74
N ILE A 11 -1.49 -2.29 17.03
CA ILE A 11 -1.79 -0.90 17.40
C ILE A 11 -3.19 -0.54 16.91
N THR A 12 -4.07 -0.18 17.85
CA THR A 12 -5.44 0.25 17.54
C THR A 12 -5.43 1.42 16.55
N GLY A 13 -6.15 1.27 15.44
CA GLY A 13 -6.28 2.30 14.41
C GLY A 13 -5.18 2.33 13.36
N TYR A 14 -4.13 1.51 13.49
CA TYR A 14 -3.06 1.43 12.50
C TYR A 14 -3.57 1.01 11.11
N VAL A 15 -4.36 -0.07 11.04
CA VAL A 15 -4.88 -0.59 9.76
C VAL A 15 -5.77 0.45 9.06
N PRO A 16 -6.79 1.06 9.71
CA PRO A 16 -7.58 2.13 9.09
C PRO A 16 -6.74 3.34 8.66
N TRP A 17 -5.74 3.72 9.45
CA TRP A 17 -4.82 4.79 9.08
C TRP A 17 -4.04 4.44 7.82
N LEU A 18 -3.49 3.23 7.74
CA LEU A 18 -2.70 2.75 6.61
C LEU A 18 -3.55 2.70 5.33
N GLU A 19 -4.78 2.17 5.41
CA GLU A 19 -5.71 2.13 4.29
C GLU A 19 -6.05 3.53 3.77
N GLU A 20 -6.27 4.50 4.67
CA GLU A 20 -6.53 5.89 4.29
C GLU A 20 -5.31 6.56 3.63
N GLN A 21 -4.10 6.29 4.14
CA GLN A 21 -2.87 6.78 3.51
C GLN A 21 -2.68 6.21 2.11
N ILE A 22 -2.90 4.91 1.92
CA ILE A 22 -2.83 4.27 0.61
C ILE A 22 -3.87 4.88 -0.33
N ARG A 23 -5.09 5.14 0.15
CA ARG A 23 -6.15 5.77 -0.66
C ARG A 23 -5.73 7.15 -1.17
N GLN A 24 -5.17 8.00 -0.31
CA GLN A 24 -4.69 9.33 -0.68
C GLN A 24 -3.57 9.25 -1.71
N LEU A 25 -2.54 8.44 -1.42
CA LEU A 25 -1.40 8.25 -2.32
C LEU A 25 -1.79 7.62 -3.66
N SER A 26 -2.79 6.74 -3.69
CA SER A 26 -3.28 6.13 -4.93
C SER A 26 -3.85 7.16 -5.89
N VAL A 27 -4.51 8.21 -5.37
CA VAL A 27 -5.03 9.32 -6.18
C VAL A 27 -3.87 10.17 -6.71
N GLU A 28 -2.89 10.46 -5.87
CA GLU A 28 -1.73 11.27 -6.25
C GLU A 28 -0.83 10.56 -7.27
N ALA A 29 -0.63 9.25 -7.13
CA ALA A 29 0.19 8.43 -7.99
C ALA A 29 -0.38 8.26 -9.42
N LEU A 30 -1.65 8.63 -9.65
CA LEU A 30 -2.21 8.73 -11.01
C LEU A 30 -1.41 9.71 -11.88
N SER A 31 -0.86 10.78 -11.30
CA SER A 31 0.00 11.73 -12.00
C SER A 31 1.31 11.09 -12.49
N ALA A 32 1.78 10.06 -11.79
CA ALA A 32 2.92 9.23 -12.16
C ALA A 32 2.53 8.04 -13.05
N HIS A 33 1.28 7.99 -13.57
CA HIS A 33 0.74 6.88 -14.36
C HIS A 33 0.73 5.53 -13.62
N ALA A 34 0.60 5.56 -12.29
CA ALA A 34 0.39 4.36 -11.50
C ALA A 34 -1.10 4.20 -11.15
N LEU A 35 -1.65 3.02 -11.42
CA LEU A 35 -3.03 2.67 -11.09
C LEU A 35 -3.03 1.70 -9.91
N THR A 36 -3.86 1.97 -8.90
CA THR A 36 -3.98 1.12 -7.71
C THR A 36 -5.42 0.63 -7.55
N CYS A 37 -5.62 -0.68 -7.42
CA CYS A 37 -6.87 -1.30 -6.98
C CYS A 37 -6.58 -2.05 -5.68
N ASN A 38 -7.33 -1.74 -4.60
CA ASN A 38 -7.40 -2.66 -3.46
C ASN A 38 -8.11 -3.91 -3.96
N ALA A 39 -7.44 -5.07 -3.92
CA ALA A 39 -7.77 -6.25 -4.73
C ALA A 39 -9.28 -6.40 -4.91
N CYS A 40 -9.75 -6.12 -6.13
CA CYS A 40 -11.14 -6.09 -6.54
C CYS A 40 -11.73 -7.52 -6.62
N GLY A 41 -11.18 -8.49 -5.88
CA GLY A 41 -11.52 -9.91 -5.88
C GLY A 41 -10.34 -10.77 -5.41
N GLU A 42 -10.65 -11.81 -4.63
CA GLU A 42 -9.84 -13.00 -4.29
C GLU A 42 -8.82 -12.96 -3.12
N VAL A 43 -8.11 -11.87 -2.80
CA VAL A 43 -7.22 -11.85 -1.62
C VAL A 43 -7.35 -10.57 -0.82
N THR A 44 -8.07 -10.65 0.30
CA THR A 44 -8.25 -9.56 1.27
C THR A 44 -6.89 -9.08 1.80
N GLY A 45 -6.69 -7.77 1.82
CA GLY A 45 -5.48 -7.14 2.38
C GLY A 45 -4.29 -7.02 1.41
N THR A 46 -4.50 -7.24 0.11
CA THR A 46 -3.50 -6.99 -0.93
C THR A 46 -3.97 -5.94 -1.93
N TYR A 47 -3.03 -5.12 -2.42
CA TYR A 47 -3.27 -4.13 -3.45
C TYR A 47 -2.60 -4.56 -4.74
N ILE A 48 -3.27 -4.30 -5.86
CA ILE A 48 -2.73 -4.47 -7.21
C ILE A 48 -2.33 -3.08 -7.69
N ILE A 49 -1.07 -2.93 -8.10
CA ILE A 49 -0.51 -1.70 -8.64
C ILE A 49 -0.03 -1.97 -10.06
N GLU A 50 -0.50 -1.18 -11.04
CA GLU A 50 0.05 -1.17 -12.39
C GLU A 50 0.93 0.06 -12.55
N TYR A 51 2.20 -0.14 -12.92
CA TYR A 51 3.17 0.93 -13.11
C TYR A 51 4.23 0.53 -14.13
N GLN A 52 4.52 1.40 -15.11
CA GLN A 52 5.50 1.16 -16.19
C GLN A 52 5.28 -0.14 -17.00
N GLY A 53 4.04 -0.60 -17.11
CA GLY A 53 3.71 -1.84 -17.83
C GLY A 53 3.90 -3.12 -17.01
N GLU A 54 4.28 -3.00 -15.73
CA GLU A 54 4.35 -4.11 -14.78
C GLU A 54 3.19 -4.07 -13.80
N THR A 55 2.79 -5.24 -13.31
CA THR A 55 1.74 -5.41 -12.29
C THR A 55 2.35 -5.97 -11.02
N PHE A 56 2.20 -5.23 -9.92
CA PHE A 56 2.67 -5.61 -8.59
C PHE A 56 1.49 -5.99 -7.72
N ARG A 57 1.64 -7.02 -6.89
CA ARG A 57 0.69 -7.38 -5.84
C ARG A 57 1.38 -7.28 -4.49
N LEU A 58 0.96 -6.30 -3.68
CA LEU A 58 1.67 -5.90 -2.46
C LEU A 58 0.72 -5.91 -1.24
N GLY A 59 1.27 -6.15 -0.05
CA GLY A 59 0.57 -5.91 1.21
C GLY A 59 0.39 -4.42 1.49
N GLY A 60 -0.35 -4.07 2.56
CA GLY A 60 -0.62 -2.66 2.89
C GLY A 60 0.65 -1.82 3.08
N GLU A 61 1.59 -2.30 3.89
CA GLU A 61 2.81 -1.58 4.21
C GLU A 61 3.72 -1.39 2.99
N GLU A 62 3.83 -2.43 2.16
CA GLU A 62 4.58 -2.40 0.89
C GLU A 62 3.93 -1.44 -0.11
N THR A 63 2.60 -1.46 -0.20
CA THR A 63 1.82 -0.56 -1.06
C THR A 63 2.04 0.89 -0.66
N TYR A 64 1.93 1.20 0.64
CA TYR A 64 2.19 2.54 1.15
C TYR A 64 3.60 3.02 0.81
N ALA A 65 4.61 2.18 1.02
CA ALA A 65 5.99 2.52 0.70
C ALA A 65 6.20 2.76 -0.81
N PHE A 66 5.64 1.90 -1.66
CA PHE A 66 5.76 2.02 -3.11
C PHE A 66 5.10 3.29 -3.63
N LEU A 67 3.85 3.56 -3.26
CA LEU A 67 3.14 4.76 -3.70
C LEU A 67 3.80 6.04 -3.17
N SER A 68 4.29 6.03 -1.91
CA SER A 68 5.04 7.16 -1.36
C SER A 68 6.32 7.46 -2.15
N PHE A 69 7.00 6.42 -2.64
CA PHE A 69 8.17 6.58 -3.49
C PHE A 69 7.80 7.20 -4.85
N LEU A 70 6.69 6.77 -5.46
CA LEU A 70 6.24 7.30 -6.76
C LEU A 70 5.84 8.78 -6.70
N VAL A 71 5.13 9.19 -5.64
CA VAL A 71 4.64 10.57 -5.49
C VAL A 71 5.75 11.58 -5.21
N ARG A 72 6.92 11.13 -4.71
CA ARG A 72 8.04 12.00 -4.32
C ARG A 72 9.11 12.19 -5.41
N GLN A 73 8.91 11.61 -6.59
CA GLN A 73 9.77 11.83 -7.76
C GLN A 73 9.37 13.11 -8.50
#